data_AF-A0A2K3KKZ9-F1
#
_entry.id   AF-A0A2K3KKZ9-F1
#
_cell.length_a   1.000
_cell.length_b   1.000
_cell.length_c   1.000
_cell.angle_alpha   90.00
_cell.angle_beta   90.00
_cell.angle_gamma   90.00
#
_symmetry.space_group_name_H-M   'P 1'
#
loop_
_entity.id
_entity.type
_entity.pdbx_description
1 polymer ?
#
loop_
_entity_poly.entity_id
_entity_poly.type
_entity_poly.pdbx_seq_one_letter_code
_entity_poly.pdbx_strand_id
1 'polypeptide(L)' 'MSKILRVLNAVRSLEIGISLSIQQYKLLTPSVLIGRLINAHQHLLALRISEYLGMNQ' A
#
# COMPACT_ATOMS: atom_id res chain seq x y z
N MET A 1 12.25 0.82 8.50
CA MET A 1 12.49 0.70 7.04
C MET A 1 11.92 -0.55 6.38
N SER A 2 12.08 -1.75 6.97
CA SER A 2 11.67 -3.01 6.33
C SER A 2 10.16 -3.12 5.99
N LYS A 3 9.27 -2.56 6.82
CA LYS A 3 7.82 -2.52 6.53
C LYS A 3 7.49 -1.71 5.28
N ILE A 4 8.11 -0.54 5.14
CA ILE A 4 7.90 0.39 4.01
C ILE A 4 8.29 -0.26 2.68
N LEU A 5 9.45 -0.92 2.63
CA LEU A 5 9.91 -1.58 1.41
C LEU A 5 9.01 -2.76 1.00
N ARG A 6 8.51 -3.54 1.98
CA ARG A 6 7.56 -4.62 1.69
C ARG A 6 6.26 -4.10 1.09
N VAL A 7 5.70 -3.03 1.65
CA VAL A 7 4.50 -2.40 1.11
C VAL A 7 4.75 -1.83 -0.28
N LEU A 8 5.88 -1.14 -0.50
CA LEU A 8 6.26 -0.62 -1.82
C LEU A 8 6.43 -1.71 -2.87
N ASN A 9 7.04 -2.84 -2.50
CA ASN A 9 7.19 -3.97 -3.41
C ASN A 9 5.85 -4.60 -3.76
N ALA A 10 4.94 -4.74 -2.79
CA ALA A 10 3.61 -5.29 -3.02
C ALA A 10 2.80 -4.44 -4.01
N VAL A 11 2.78 -3.12 -3.83
CA VAL A 11 1.98 -2.22 -4.67
C VAL A 11 2.58 -1.99 -6.07
N ARG A 12 3.91 -2.14 -6.21
CA ARG A 12 4.61 -2.06 -7.50
C ARG A 12 4.65 -3.38 -8.26
N SER A 13 4.09 -4.47 -7.71
CA SER A 13 3.99 -5.74 -8.44
C SER A 13 3.30 -5.51 -9.78
N LEU A 14 3.74 -6.23 -10.82
CA LEU A 14 3.20 -6.10 -12.18
C LEU A 14 1.68 -6.34 -12.24
N GLU A 15 1.16 -7.19 -11.35
CA GLU A 15 -0.27 -7.49 -11.24
C GLU A 15 -1.09 -6.32 -10.69
N ILE A 16 -0.45 -5.35 -10.03
CA ILE A 16 -1.11 -4.24 -9.32
C ILE A 16 -0.82 -2.89 -9.97
N GLY A 17 0.41 -2.69 -10.45
CA GLY A 17 0.76 -1.56 -11.31
C GLY A 17 0.71 -0.18 -10.65
N ILE A 18 0.72 -0.09 -9.31
CA ILE A 18 0.75 1.21 -8.63
C ILE A 18 2.19 1.74 -8.62
N SER A 19 2.44 2.67 -9.54
CA SER A 19 3.69 3.44 -9.60
C SER A 19 3.75 4.43 -8.43
N LEU A 20 4.47 4.06 -7.37
CA LEU A 20 4.67 4.90 -6.18
C LEU A 20 6.14 4.96 -5.80
N SER A 21 6.76 6.14 -5.78
CA SER A 21 8.15 6.31 -5.34
C SER A 21 8.28 6.21 -3.81
N ILE A 22 9.49 5.94 -3.30
CA ILE A 22 9.74 5.91 -1.84
C ILE A 22 9.48 7.29 -1.20
N GLN A 23 9.76 8.37 -1.91
CA GLN A 23 9.49 9.73 -1.44
C GLN A 23 8.00 10.01 -1.40
N GLN A 24 7.26 9.61 -2.45
CA GLN A 24 5.80 9.73 -2.47
C GLN A 24 5.17 8.91 -1.35
N TYR A 25 5.62 7.68 -1.11
CA TYR A 25 5.15 6.85 -0.01
C TYR A 25 5.35 7.53 1.35
N LYS A 26 6.51 8.16 1.59
CA LYS A 26 6.79 8.84 2.87
C LYS A 26 5.89 10.05 3.12
N LEU A 27 5.45 10.73 2.07
CA LEU A 27 4.52 11.86 2.15
C LEU A 27 3.05 11.41 2.25
N LEU A 28 2.77 10.16 1.88
CA LEU A 28 1.44 9.60 1.80
C LEU A 28 1.05 8.94 3.12
N THR A 29 -0.14 9.24 3.62
CA THR A 29 -0.67 8.52 4.78
C THR A 29 -1.09 7.10 4.38
N PRO A 30 -0.98 6.10 5.27
CA PRO A 30 -1.47 4.74 5.01
C PRO A 30 -2.89 4.69 4.45
N SER A 31 -3.79 5.51 4.99
CA SER A 31 -5.20 5.58 4.55
C SER A 31 -5.36 5.96 3.08
N VAL A 32 -4.52 6.86 2.56
CA VAL A 32 -4.56 7.22 1.14
C VAL A 32 -4.09 6.06 0.27
N LEU A 33 -3.10 5.28 0.72
CA LEU A 33 -2.66 4.09 -0.04
C LEU A 33 -3.76 3.05 -0.11
N ILE A 34 -4.42 2.79 1.02
CA ILE A 34 -5.55 1.88 1.11
C ILE A 34 -6.69 2.35 0.20
N GLY A 35 -7.03 3.64 0.21
CA GLY A 35 -8.03 4.20 -0.71
C GLY A 35 -7.69 3.99 -2.18
N ARG A 36 -6.42 4.17 -2.57
CA ARG A 36 -5.97 3.90 -3.95
C ARG A 36 -6.11 2.42 -4.33
N LEU A 37 -5.76 1.52 -3.42
CA LEU A 37 -5.92 0.08 -3.64
C LEU A 37 -7.40 -0.31 -3.79
N ILE A 38 -8.28 0.25 -2.97
CA ILE A 38 -9.73 0.03 -3.07
C ILE A 38 -10.26 0.54 -4.42
N ASN A 39 -9.87 1.75 -4.83
CA ASN A 39 -10.26 2.33 -6.11
C ASN A 39 -9.72 1.54 -7.31
N ALA A 40 -8.59 0.82 -7.14
CA ALA A 40 -8.01 -0.07 -8.14
C ALA A 40 -8.56 -1.50 -8.08
N HIS A 41 -9.64 -1.75 -7.32
CA HIS A 41 -10.24 -3.07 -7.09
C HIS A 41 -9.32 -4.10 -6.41
N GLN A 42 -8.24 -3.64 -5.77
CA GLN A 42 -7.27 -4.46 -5.04
C GLN A 42 -7.68 -4.64 -3.57
N HIS A 43 -8.93 -5.05 -3.34
CA HIS A 43 -9.55 -5.08 -2.01
C HIS A 43 -8.84 -6.02 -1.03
N LEU A 44 -8.46 -7.22 -1.48
CA LEU A 44 -7.74 -8.19 -0.66
C LEU A 44 -6.37 -7.64 -0.25
N LEU A 45 -5.62 -7.02 -1.18
CA LEU A 45 -4.34 -6.43 -0.84
C LEU A 45 -4.51 -5.24 0.11
N ALA A 46 -5.53 -4.40 -0.10
CA ALA A 46 -5.83 -3.29 0.79
C ALA A 46 -6.03 -3.77 2.24
N LEU A 47 -6.80 -4.85 2.42
CA LEU A 47 -7.00 -5.48 3.73
C LEU A 47 -5.69 -6.02 4.32
N ARG A 48 -4.89 -6.75 3.53
CA ARG A 48 -3.62 -7.30 4.01
C ARG A 48 -2.62 -6.23 4.42
N ILE A 49 -2.57 -5.12 3.68
CA ILE A 49 -1.69 -4.00 4.01
C ILE A 49 -2.21 -3.25 5.25
N SER A 50 -3.52 -3.05 5.40
CA SER A 50 -4.07 -2.39 6.59
C SER A 50 -3.80 -3.21 7.87
N GLU A 51 -3.97 -4.53 7.81
CA GLU A 51 -3.59 -5.47 8.88
C GLU A 51 -2.08 -5.39 9.18
N TYR A 52 -1.24 -5.46 8.15
CA TYR A 52 0.22 -5.42 8.31
C TYR A 52 0.75 -4.09 8.89
N LEU A 53 0.06 -2.99 8.59
CA LEU A 53 0.35 -1.67 9.14
C LEU A 53 -0.28 -1.44 10.52
N GLY A 54 -1.10 -2.36 11.03
CA GLY A 54 -1.73 -2.26 12.34
C GLY A 54 -2.86 -1.24 12.39
N MET A 55 -3.52 -0.97 11.26
CA MET A 55 -4.63 0.01 11.18
C MET A 55 -5.96 -0.52 11.75
N ASN A 56 -6.00 -1.77 12.22
CA ASN A 56 -7.17 -2.46 12.76
C ASN A 56 -7.15 -2.57 14.30
N GLN A 57 -6.44 -1.67 14.98
CA GLN A 57 -6.35 -1.61 16.44
C GLN A 57 -6.87 -0.29 16.98
#